data_AF-T0SCM8-F1
#
_entry.id   AF-T0SCM8-F1
#
_cell.length_a   1.000
_cell.length_b   1.000
_cell.length_c   1.000
_cell.angle_alpha   90.00
_cell.angle_beta   90.00
_cell.angle_gamma   90.00
#
_symmetry.space_group_name_H-M   'P 1'
#
loop_
_entity.id
_entity.type
_entity.pdbx_description
1 polymer ?
#
loop_
_entity_poly.entity_id
_entity_poly.type
_entity_poly.pdbx_seq_one_letter_code
_entity_poly.pdbx_strand_id
1 'polypeptide(L)'
;MIKIWLMKFLVILTILFSHASFANEACSRIAIINQQEVLVDPSSNRKGEGLRYHLEKDEIAKRYLDEYQNTIESNLRPAIIGTAGTGLILSAFVANASDKNRKVLLFSGVATILINFLIDKTIDSSNEKNFTQAIEEYNKRQFPKIYLKDNENVNPSQGIMMEKSWSF
;
A
#
# COMPACT_ATOMS: atom_id res chain seq x y z
N MET A 1 35.41 -24.33 19.50
CA MET A 1 34.91 -22.94 19.40
C MET A 1 33.99 -22.71 18.21
N ILE A 2 34.39 -23.03 16.96
CA ILE A 2 33.59 -22.81 15.74
C ILE A 2 32.17 -23.42 15.78
N LYS A 3 32.01 -24.65 16.30
CA LYS A 3 30.69 -25.31 16.44
C LYS A 3 29.69 -24.55 17.31
N ILE A 4 30.15 -23.88 18.38
CA ILE A 4 29.28 -23.14 19.31
C ILE A 4 28.80 -21.83 18.67
N TRP A 5 29.67 -21.17 17.90
CA TRP A 5 29.32 -19.96 17.16
C TRP A 5 28.33 -20.26 16.02
N LEU A 6 28.55 -21.37 15.30
CA LEU A 6 27.64 -21.84 14.26
C LEU A 6 26.25 -22.18 14.81
N MET A 7 26.19 -22.84 15.98
CA MET A 7 24.94 -23.23 16.62
C MET A 7 24.17 -22.02 17.18
N LYS A 8 24.87 -21.01 17.74
CA LYS A 8 24.25 -19.75 18.18
C LYS A 8 23.70 -18.93 17.02
N PHE A 9 24.42 -18.88 15.90
CA PHE A 9 23.96 -18.22 14.68
C PHE A 9 22.69 -18.89 14.12
N LEU A 10 22.66 -20.22 14.11
CA LEU A 10 21.52 -21.00 13.63
C LEU A 10 20.28 -20.81 14.51
N VAL A 11 20.45 -20.72 15.84
CA VAL A 11 19.35 -20.43 16.77
C VAL A 11 18.80 -19.00 16.60
N ILE A 12 19.68 -18.01 16.42
CA ILE A 12 19.26 -16.62 16.17
C ILE A 12 18.51 -16.51 14.83
N LEU A 13 18.96 -17.22 13.80
CA LEU A 13 18.29 -17.28 12.50
C LEU A 13 16.87 -17.89 12.62
N THR A 14 16.70 -18.96 13.39
CA THR A 14 15.37 -19.56 13.60
C THR A 14 14.40 -18.68 14.39
N ILE A 15 14.88 -17.85 15.32
CA ILE A 15 14.04 -16.91 16.08
C ILE A 15 13.60 -15.71 15.21
N LEU A 16 14.43 -15.31 14.24
CA LEU A 16 14.08 -14.23 13.30
C LEU A 16 13.02 -14.66 12.27
N PHE A 17 12.95 -15.96 11.93
CA PHE A 17 11.98 -16.48 10.96
C PHE A 17 10.60 -16.85 11.56
N SER A 18 10.42 -16.84 12.88
CA SER A 18 9.15 -17.24 13.52
C SER A 18 8.08 -16.14 13.57
N HIS A 19 8.30 -14.96 12.98
CA HIS A 19 7.36 -13.85 13.00
C HIS A 19 6.60 -13.73 11.67
N ALA A 20 5.78 -14.74 11.34
CA ALA A 20 4.79 -14.64 10.27
C ALA A 20 3.43 -14.31 10.88
N SER A 21 3.20 -13.05 11.22
CA SER A 21 1.88 -12.56 11.60
C SER A 21 1.72 -11.13 11.14
N PHE A 22 1.21 -10.98 9.92
CA PHE A 22 0.67 -9.71 9.42
C PHE A 22 -0.81 -9.94 9.13
N ALA A 23 -1.65 -9.88 10.17
CA ALA A 23 -3.03 -9.46 9.97
C ALA A 23 -2.98 -7.94 9.86
N ASN A 24 -2.68 -7.44 8.66
CA ASN A 24 -2.81 -6.04 8.37
C ASN A 24 -4.32 -5.80 8.29
N GLU A 25 -4.91 -5.17 9.31
CA GLU A 25 -6.28 -4.65 9.25
C GLU A 25 -6.33 -3.67 8.08
N ALA A 26 -6.71 -4.18 6.90
CA ALA A 26 -7.02 -3.33 5.79
C ALA A 26 -8.25 -2.55 6.22
N CYS A 27 -8.12 -1.23 6.37
CA CYS A 27 -9.26 -0.32 6.31
C CYS A 27 -9.90 -0.52 4.94
N SER A 28 -10.78 -1.53 4.83
CA SER A 28 -11.38 -1.92 3.58
C SER A 28 -12.50 -0.96 3.27
N ARG A 29 -12.50 -0.42 2.05
CA ARG A 29 -13.61 0.38 1.56
C ARG A 29 -14.84 -0.50 1.37
N ILE A 30 -16.01 0.10 1.54
CA ILE A 30 -17.31 -0.53 1.29
C ILE A 30 -17.96 0.21 0.14
N ALA A 31 -18.56 -0.53 -0.78
CA ALA A 31 -19.39 0.01 -1.85
C ALA A 31 -20.83 -0.43 -1.65
N ILE A 32 -21.78 0.41 -2.04
CA ILE A 32 -23.20 0.11 -2.07
C ILE A 32 -23.60 -0.15 -3.52
N ILE A 33 -24.11 -1.34 -3.78
CA ILE A 33 -24.62 -1.77 -5.09
C ILE A 33 -26.02 -2.31 -4.86
N ASN A 34 -27.03 -1.66 -5.44
CA ASN A 34 -28.42 -2.07 -5.28
C ASN A 34 -28.82 -2.30 -3.80
N GLN A 35 -28.49 -1.35 -2.92
CA GLN A 35 -28.75 -1.39 -1.48
C GLN A 35 -27.99 -2.49 -0.69
N GLN A 36 -27.07 -3.21 -1.33
CA GLN A 36 -26.19 -4.19 -0.67
C GLN A 36 -24.79 -3.61 -0.48
N GLU A 37 -24.23 -3.82 0.71
CA GLU A 37 -22.85 -3.46 1.02
C GLU A 37 -21.90 -4.55 0.51
N VAL A 38 -20.93 -4.14 -0.31
CA VAL A 38 -19.91 -4.99 -0.90
C VAL A 38 -18.55 -4.52 -0.43
N LEU A 39 -17.76 -5.45 0.10
CA LEU A 39 -16.38 -5.19 0.51
C LEU A 39 -15.51 -4.99 -0.72
N VAL A 40 -14.94 -3.80 -0.90
CA VAL A 40 -14.15 -3.45 -2.10
C VAL A 40 -12.76 -4.06 -2.05
N ASP A 41 -12.11 -4.01 -0.88
CA ASP A 41 -10.70 -4.40 -0.70
C ASP A 41 -10.60 -5.57 0.30
N PRO A 42 -10.79 -6.82 -0.15
CA PRO A 42 -10.72 -7.99 0.74
C PRO A 42 -9.36 -8.15 1.46
N SER A 43 -8.29 -7.55 0.94
CA SER A 43 -6.99 -7.46 1.62
C SER A 43 -6.16 -6.31 1.04
N SER A 44 -5.07 -5.93 1.71
CA SER A 44 -4.13 -4.90 1.24
C SER A 44 -3.50 -5.22 -0.14
N ASN A 45 -3.39 -6.51 -0.49
CA ASN A 45 -2.81 -6.99 -1.74
C ASN A 45 -3.86 -7.28 -2.82
N ARG A 46 -5.15 -7.06 -2.53
CA ARG A 46 -6.28 -7.31 -3.42
C ARG A 46 -7.22 -6.12 -3.39
N LYS A 47 -6.70 -4.93 -3.70
CA LYS A 47 -7.53 -3.72 -3.72
C LYS A 47 -8.46 -3.74 -4.95
N GLY A 48 -9.68 -3.26 -4.80
CA GLY A 48 -10.69 -3.17 -5.87
C GLY A 48 -11.29 -4.51 -6.31
N GLU A 49 -10.79 -5.65 -5.82
CA GLU A 49 -11.23 -6.99 -6.24
C GLU A 49 -12.71 -7.25 -5.99
N GLY A 50 -13.27 -6.68 -4.92
CA GLY A 50 -14.69 -6.84 -4.61
C GLY A 50 -15.63 -6.28 -5.67
N LEU A 51 -15.15 -5.33 -6.48
CA LEU A 51 -15.93 -4.72 -7.57
C LEU A 51 -15.61 -5.30 -8.94
N ARG A 52 -14.61 -6.18 -9.05
CA ARG A 52 -14.10 -6.66 -10.34
C ARG A 52 -15.19 -7.28 -11.21
N TYR A 53 -16.01 -8.16 -10.62
CA TYR A 53 -17.15 -8.77 -11.31
C TYR A 53 -18.14 -7.76 -11.92
N HIS A 54 -18.31 -6.59 -11.30
CA HIS A 54 -19.17 -5.53 -11.81
C HIS A 54 -18.47 -4.71 -12.89
N LEU A 55 -17.26 -4.25 -12.60
CA LEU A 55 -16.50 -3.34 -13.48
C LEU A 55 -16.04 -4.02 -14.78
N GLU A 56 -15.81 -5.34 -14.77
CA GLU A 56 -15.45 -6.10 -15.97
C GLU A 56 -16.53 -6.13 -17.06
N LYS A 57 -17.75 -5.71 -16.75
CA LYS A 57 -18.85 -5.58 -17.73
C LYS A 57 -18.69 -4.40 -18.68
N ASP A 58 -17.81 -3.45 -18.37
CA ASP A 58 -17.47 -2.31 -19.23
C ASP A 58 -15.95 -2.31 -19.48
N GLU A 59 -15.54 -2.39 -20.75
CA GLU A 59 -14.11 -2.54 -21.10
C GLU A 59 -13.27 -1.34 -20.63
N ILE A 60 -13.84 -0.14 -20.62
CA ILE A 60 -13.14 1.08 -20.18
C ILE A 60 -12.97 1.06 -18.66
N ALA A 61 -14.04 0.73 -17.93
CA ALA A 61 -13.98 0.56 -16.48
C ALA A 61 -12.99 -0.53 -16.05
N LYS A 62 -13.02 -1.68 -16.74
CA LYS A 62 -12.07 -2.78 -16.53
C LYS A 62 -10.62 -2.30 -16.70
N ARG A 63 -10.32 -1.58 -17.77
CA ARG A 63 -8.95 -1.08 -18.03
C ARG A 63 -8.45 -0.20 -16.88
N TYR A 64 -9.28 0.71 -16.38
CA TYR A 64 -8.91 1.54 -15.24
C TYR A 64 -8.74 0.73 -13.95
N LEU A 65 -9.57 -0.30 -13.74
CA LEU A 65 -9.41 -1.22 -12.61
C LEU A 65 -8.10 -2.02 -12.71
N ASP A 66 -7.78 -2.55 -13.89
CA ASP A 66 -6.54 -3.28 -14.14
C ASP A 66 -5.33 -2.37 -13.88
N GLU A 67 -5.37 -1.11 -14.31
CA GLU A 67 -4.31 -0.13 -14.04
C GLU A 67 -4.17 0.17 -12.53
N TYR A 68 -5.31 0.29 -11.83
CA TYR A 68 -5.34 0.41 -10.37
C TYR A 68 -4.66 -0.78 -9.68
N GLN A 69 -4.89 -1.99 -10.17
CA GLN A 69 -4.42 -3.21 -9.52
C GLN A 69 -2.96 -3.55 -9.86
N ASN A 70 -2.51 -3.27 -11.08
CA ASN A 70 -1.14 -3.54 -11.52
C ASN A 70 -0.09 -2.76 -10.71
N THR A 71 -0.43 -1.58 -10.19
CA THR A 71 0.46 -0.79 -9.33
C THR A 71 0.79 -1.54 -8.01
N ILE A 72 -0.12 -2.38 -7.53
CA ILE A 72 -0.01 -3.13 -6.26
C ILE A 72 0.92 -4.35 -6.41
N GLU A 73 1.06 -4.90 -7.62
CA GLU A 73 1.91 -6.07 -7.85
C GLU A 73 3.41 -5.77 -7.66
N SER A 74 3.82 -4.50 -7.57
CA SER A 74 5.22 -4.08 -7.42
C SER A 74 5.73 -3.92 -5.98
N ASN A 75 5.05 -4.52 -4.98
CA ASN A 75 5.40 -4.47 -3.55
C ASN A 75 6.87 -4.81 -3.21
N LEU A 76 7.60 -5.46 -4.14
CA LEU A 76 9.01 -5.78 -3.98
C LEU A 76 9.92 -4.54 -3.96
N ARG A 77 9.62 -3.50 -4.75
CA ARG A 77 10.48 -2.31 -4.88
C ARG A 77 10.58 -1.53 -3.55
N PRO A 78 9.46 -1.16 -2.90
CA PRO A 78 9.47 -0.56 -1.56
C PRO A 78 10.24 -1.38 -0.54
N ALA A 79 10.02 -2.69 -0.53
CA ALA A 79 10.61 -3.60 0.45
C ALA A 79 12.13 -3.68 0.32
N ILE A 80 12.66 -3.74 -0.91
CA ILE A 80 14.11 -3.77 -1.17
C ILE A 80 14.77 -2.46 -0.75
N ILE A 81 14.20 -1.32 -1.14
CA ILE A 81 14.78 -0.01 -0.85
C ILE A 81 14.72 0.29 0.66
N GLY A 82 13.60 -0.04 1.31
CA GLY A 82 13.45 0.05 2.75
C GLY A 82 14.49 -0.79 3.50
N THR A 83 14.69 -2.05 3.06
CA THR A 83 15.71 -2.95 3.62
C THR A 83 17.12 -2.39 3.43
N ALA A 84 17.43 -1.84 2.26
CA ALA A 84 18.72 -1.20 2.00
C ALA A 84 18.94 0.00 2.94
N GLY A 85 17.94 0.86 3.11
CA GLY A 85 17.99 2.00 4.04
C GLY A 85 18.20 1.56 5.49
N THR A 86 17.47 0.56 5.97
CA THR A 86 17.68 -0.03 7.30
C THR A 86 19.06 -0.66 7.43
N GLY A 87 19.55 -1.34 6.39
CA GLY A 87 20.89 -1.91 6.33
C GLY A 87 21.98 -0.85 6.50
N LEU A 88 21.83 0.31 5.86
CA LEU A 88 22.74 1.46 6.03
C LEU A 88 22.75 1.94 7.49
N ILE A 89 21.57 2.09 8.11
CA ILE A 89 21.45 2.48 9.52
C ILE A 89 22.15 1.45 10.43
N LEU A 90 21.88 0.16 10.25
CA LEU A 90 22.49 -0.91 11.05
C LEU A 90 24.01 -0.96 10.86
N SER A 91 24.49 -0.79 9.63
CA SER A 91 25.92 -0.78 9.33
C SER A 91 26.65 0.36 10.05
N ALA A 92 25.99 1.49 10.32
CA ALA A 92 26.56 2.61 11.05
C ALA A 92 26.94 2.26 12.51
N PHE A 93 26.27 1.27 13.10
CA PHE A 93 26.52 0.80 14.47
C PHE A 93 27.44 -0.43 14.51
N VAL A 94 27.32 -1.33 13.53
CA VAL A 94 28.04 -2.62 13.53
C VAL A 94 29.41 -2.51 12.85
N ALA A 95 29.54 -1.69 11.81
CA ALA A 95 30.84 -1.42 11.23
C ALA A 95 31.61 -0.50 12.18
N ASN A 96 32.88 -0.81 12.42
CA ASN A 96 33.80 0.02 13.21
C ASN A 96 34.21 1.27 12.40
N ALA A 97 33.21 2.02 11.93
CA ALA A 97 33.31 3.16 11.05
C ALA A 97 33.73 4.41 11.83
N SER A 98 34.49 5.30 11.19
CA SER A 98 34.79 6.62 11.74
C SER A 98 33.51 7.42 11.99
N ASP A 99 33.55 8.40 12.90
CA ASP A 99 32.37 9.24 13.22
C ASP A 99 31.77 9.92 11.99
N LYS A 100 32.63 10.34 11.04
CA LYS A 100 32.18 10.92 9.77
C LYS A 100 31.39 9.91 8.94
N ASN A 101 31.92 8.69 8.79
CA ASN A 101 31.28 7.63 8.00
C ASN A 101 30.00 7.13 8.66
N ARG A 102 29.98 7.02 10.00
CA ARG A 102 28.79 6.68 10.77
C ARG A 102 27.66 7.68 10.52
N LYS A 103 27.93 8.99 10.60
CA LYS A 103 26.93 10.03 10.31
C LYS A 103 26.39 9.92 8.88
N VAL A 104 27.27 9.73 7.90
CA VAL A 104 26.86 9.56 6.49
C VAL A 104 25.96 8.34 6.30
N LEU A 105 26.28 7.19 6.91
CA LEU A 105 25.46 5.98 6.84
C LEU A 105 24.08 6.16 7.50
N LEU A 106 24.02 6.85 8.65
CA LEU A 106 22.76 7.15 9.31
C LEU A 106 21.89 8.09 8.47
N PHE A 107 22.44 9.22 8.00
CA PHE A 107 21.70 10.19 7.21
C PHE A 107 21.22 9.59 5.88
N SER A 108 22.09 8.86 5.18
CA SER A 108 21.72 8.20 3.93
C SER A 108 20.65 7.15 4.15
N GLY A 109 20.78 6.29 5.17
CA GLY A 109 19.77 5.27 5.48
C GLY A 109 18.40 5.86 5.81
N VAL A 110 18.35 6.90 6.66
CA VAL A 110 17.09 7.61 6.99
C VAL A 110 16.51 8.30 5.76
N ALA A 111 17.33 9.02 4.98
CA ALA A 111 16.88 9.69 3.77
C ALA A 111 16.32 8.71 2.74
N THR A 112 16.97 7.55 2.55
CA THR A 112 16.49 6.50 1.65
C THR A 112 15.11 5.97 2.07
N ILE A 113 14.89 5.72 3.36
CA ILE A 113 13.59 5.26 3.87
C ILE A 113 12.51 6.32 3.62
N LEU A 114 12.80 7.59 3.94
CA LEU A 114 11.85 8.69 3.75
C LEU A 114 11.50 8.91 2.28
N ILE A 115 12.50 8.96 1.40
CA ILE A 115 12.27 9.11 -0.04
C ILE A 115 11.46 7.94 -0.58
N ASN A 116 11.77 6.71 -0.18
CA ASN A 116 10.99 5.54 -0.59
C ASN A 116 9.53 5.68 -0.17
N PHE A 117 9.28 6.00 1.10
CA PHE A 117 7.92 6.22 1.62
C PHE A 117 7.15 7.29 0.84
N LEU A 118 7.79 8.41 0.51
CA LEU A 118 7.16 9.49 -0.23
C LEU A 118 6.82 9.10 -1.67
N ILE A 119 7.73 8.39 -2.35
CA ILE A 119 7.47 7.88 -3.70
C ILE A 119 6.28 6.93 -3.67
N ASP A 120 6.28 5.97 -2.76
CA ASP A 120 5.22 4.97 -2.65
C ASP A 120 3.87 5.63 -2.36
N LYS A 121 3.84 6.60 -1.43
CA LYS A 121 2.64 7.37 -1.12
C LYS A 121 2.14 8.19 -2.32
N THR A 122 3.06 8.74 -3.12
CA THR A 122 2.73 9.50 -4.32
C THR A 122 2.13 8.60 -5.40
N ILE A 123 2.72 7.43 -5.62
CA ILE A 123 2.22 6.42 -6.56
C ILE A 123 0.83 5.95 -6.14
N ASP A 124 0.65 5.56 -4.88
CA ASP A 124 -0.66 5.12 -4.35
C ASP A 124 -1.74 6.20 -4.53
N SER A 125 -1.41 7.46 -4.21
CA SER A 125 -2.32 8.60 -4.37
C SER A 125 -2.68 8.85 -5.84
N SER A 126 -1.71 8.73 -6.75
CA SER A 126 -1.98 8.87 -8.18
C SER A 126 -2.82 7.72 -8.71
N ASN A 127 -2.57 6.51 -8.22
CA ASN A 127 -3.22 5.29 -8.65
C ASN A 127 -4.69 5.24 -8.22
N GLU A 128 -5.02 5.80 -7.05
CA GLU A 128 -6.40 5.88 -6.56
C GLU A 128 -7.36 6.58 -7.54
N LYS A 129 -6.84 7.49 -8.38
CA LYS A 129 -7.62 8.12 -9.45
C LYS A 129 -8.15 7.10 -10.46
N ASN A 130 -7.37 6.06 -10.77
CA ASN A 130 -7.79 5.00 -11.69
C ASN A 130 -8.98 4.21 -11.12
N PHE A 131 -8.98 3.94 -9.82
CA PHE A 131 -10.12 3.29 -9.17
C PHE A 131 -11.39 4.13 -9.25
N THR A 132 -11.30 5.44 -8.96
CA THR A 132 -12.44 6.36 -9.10
C THR A 132 -12.94 6.42 -10.54
N GLN A 133 -12.03 6.52 -11.52
CA GLN A 133 -12.39 6.54 -12.94
C GLN A 133 -13.05 5.24 -13.39
N ALA A 134 -12.62 4.08 -12.87
CA ALA A 134 -13.25 2.80 -13.16
C ALA A 134 -14.73 2.79 -12.75
N ILE A 135 -15.04 3.28 -11.55
CA ILE A 135 -16.42 3.38 -11.05
C ILE A 135 -17.23 4.39 -11.87
N GLU A 136 -16.66 5.57 -12.17
CA GLU A 136 -17.33 6.60 -12.97
C GLU A 136 -17.68 6.10 -14.37
N GLU A 137 -16.75 5.46 -15.07
CA GLU A 137 -16.95 4.94 -16.43
C GLU A 137 -18.01 3.83 -16.47
N TYR A 138 -17.98 2.90 -15.51
CA TYR A 138 -19.03 1.91 -15.36
C TYR A 138 -20.39 2.58 -15.10
N ASN A 139 -20.45 3.52 -14.15
CA ASN A 139 -21.68 4.22 -13.78
C ASN A 139 -22.24 5.10 -14.90
N LYS A 140 -21.48 5.47 -15.94
CA LYS A 140 -22.02 6.18 -17.11
C LYS A 140 -22.92 5.30 -17.97
N ARG A 141 -22.60 4.00 -18.08
CA ARG A 141 -23.19 3.11 -19.10
C ARG A 141 -23.92 1.89 -18.55
N GLN A 142 -23.64 1.49 -17.30
CA GLN A 142 -24.14 0.25 -16.71
C GLN A 142 -25.04 0.49 -15.48
N PHE A 143 -25.84 -0.53 -15.16
CA PHE A 143 -26.63 -0.64 -13.93
C PHE A 143 -26.45 -2.03 -13.32
N PRO A 144 -26.61 -2.18 -11.99
CA PRO A 144 -26.86 -1.14 -10.99
C PRO A 144 -25.66 -0.22 -10.77
N LYS A 145 -25.89 1.01 -10.33
CA LYS A 145 -24.81 1.97 -10.02
C LYS A 145 -24.06 1.55 -8.74
N ILE A 146 -22.78 1.86 -8.72
CA ILE A 146 -21.87 1.59 -7.60
C ILE A 146 -21.59 2.92 -6.89
N TYR A 147 -21.78 2.97 -5.57
CA TYR A 147 -21.44 4.13 -4.75
C TYR A 147 -20.46 3.72 -3.66
N LEU A 148 -19.38 4.47 -3.45
CA LEU A 148 -18.50 4.23 -2.31
C LEU A 148 -19.17 4.78 -1.04
N LYS A 149 -19.17 3.98 0.03
CA LYS A 149 -19.62 4.39 1.34
C LYS A 149 -18.47 5.13 2.01
N ASP A 150 -18.48 6.45 1.96
CA ASP A 150 -17.58 7.25 2.77
C ASP A 150 -18.01 7.18 4.24
N ASN A 151 -17.03 7.14 5.15
CA ASN A 151 -17.27 7.18 6.59
C ASN A 151 -17.83 8.53 7.07
N GLU A 152 -17.91 9.53 6.18
CA GLU A 152 -18.56 10.81 6.43
C GLU A 152 -19.87 10.88 5.63
N ASN A 153 -20.98 10.58 6.32
CA ASN A 153 -22.36 10.97 6.01
C ASN A 153 -22.78 10.91 4.53
N VAL A 154 -23.25 9.74 4.10
CA VAL A 154 -24.05 9.60 2.87
C VAL A 154 -25.41 10.31 3.05
N ASN A 155 -25.49 11.57 2.59
CA ASN A 155 -26.75 12.16 2.14
C ASN A 155 -26.79 12.08 0.61
N PRO A 156 -27.71 11.30 0.01
CA PRO A 156 -27.76 11.13 -1.43
C PRO A 156 -28.50 12.31 -2.07
N SER A 157 -27.86 13.46 -2.17
CA SER A 157 -28.31 14.53 -3.04
C SER A 157 -27.20 15.55 -3.31
N GLN A 158 -26.74 15.55 -4.57
CA GLN A 158 -26.22 16.69 -5.32
C GLN A 158 -25.36 17.73 -4.57
N GLY A 159 -24.08 17.82 -4.94
CA GLY A 159 -23.33 19.06 -4.73
C GLY A 159 -21.83 18.83 -4.66
N ILE A 160 -21.10 19.50 -5.53
CA ILE A 160 -19.64 19.62 -5.50
C ILE A 160 -19.22 20.12 -4.12
N MET A 161 -18.41 19.36 -3.37
CA MET A 161 -17.59 19.93 -2.29
C MET A 161 -16.19 19.33 -2.34
N MET A 162 -15.26 20.13 -2.85
CA MET A 162 -13.86 20.00 -2.48
C MET A 162 -13.71 20.55 -1.06
N GLU A 163 -13.20 19.74 -0.14
CA GLU A 163 -12.43 20.27 0.98
C GLU A 163 -11.27 19.32 1.28
N LYS A 164 -10.08 19.72 0.86
CA LYS A 164 -8.82 19.07 1.19
C LYS A 164 -8.14 19.94 2.24
N SER A 165 -8.32 19.62 3.53
CA SER A 165 -7.53 20.24 4.60
C SER A 165 -6.31 19.37 4.88
N TRP A 166 -5.13 19.95 4.65
CA TRP A 166 -3.87 19.41 5.19
C TRP A 166 -3.50 20.28 6.40
N SER A 167 -3.19 19.65 7.54
CA SER A 167 -2.45 20.29 8.64
C SER A 167 -1.14 19.53 8.86
N PHE A 168 -0.04 20.27 8.91
CA PHE A 168 1.31 19.79 9.22
C PHE A 168 1.50 19.56 10.72
#